data_AF-A0A517Y6V2-F1
#
_entry.id   AF-A0A517Y6V2-F1
#
_cell.length_a   1.000
_cell.length_b   1.000
_cell.length_c   1.000
_cell.angle_alpha   90.00
_cell.angle_beta   90.00
_cell.angle_gamma   90.00
#
_symmetry.space_group_name_H-M   'P 1'
#
loop_
_entity.id
_entity.type
_entity.pdbx_description
1 polymer ?
#
loop_
_entity_poly.entity_id
_entity_poly.type
_entity_poly.pdbx_seq_one_letter_code
_entity_poly.pdbx_strand_id
1 'polypeptide(L)' 'MPTTRSAAPIFAAVLLLLALYVGSYLALVVPRGRMNSTSRHDCHIYHYRVNSVKLAPRLFWPLEQADRKLRPDSWP' A
#
# COMPACT_ATOMS: atom_id res chain seq x y z
N MET A 1 21.89 -40.23 12.37
CA MET A 1 20.82 -39.40 12.95
C MET A 1 20.15 -38.63 11.82
N PRO A 2 18.85 -38.84 11.53
CA PRO A 2 18.17 -38.06 10.50
C PRO A 2 17.89 -36.65 11.02
N THR A 3 18.58 -35.66 10.48
CA THR A 3 18.29 -34.24 10.75
C THR A 3 17.11 -33.82 9.86
N THR A 4 15.92 -33.72 10.44
CA THR A 4 14.77 -33.09 9.77
C THR A 4 15.05 -31.59 9.66
N ARG A 5 15.59 -31.15 8.52
CA ARG A 5 15.70 -29.72 8.22
C ARG A 5 14.28 -29.17 8.11
N SER A 6 13.89 -28.33 9.06
CA SER A 6 12.60 -27.65 9.03
C SER A 6 12.59 -26.69 7.84
N ALA A 7 11.65 -26.88 6.91
CA ALA A 7 11.40 -25.96 5.81
C ALA A 7 10.53 -24.76 6.22
N ALA A 8 9.99 -24.77 7.45
CA ALA A 8 9.16 -23.69 8.00
C ALA A 8 9.75 -22.27 7.83
N PRO A 9 11.05 -22.00 8.08
CA PRO A 9 11.62 -20.67 7.87
C PRO A 9 11.58 -20.22 6.40
N ILE A 10 11.72 -21.15 5.45
CA ILE A 10 11.65 -20.85 4.01
C ILE A 10 10.23 -20.44 3.64
N PHE A 11 9.23 -21.20 4.08
CA PHE A 11 7.83 -20.85 3.84
C PHE A 11 7.44 -19.52 4.49
N ALA A 12 7.89 -19.27 5.73
CA ALA A 12 7.66 -18.00 6.40
C ALA A 12 8.27 -16.82 5.63
N ALA A 13 9.49 -16.97 5.11
CA ALA A 13 10.15 -15.94 4.31
C ALA A 13 9.39 -15.65 3.00
N VAL A 14 8.94 -16.70 2.30
CA VAL A 14 8.17 -16.55 1.05
C VAL A 14 6.83 -15.86 1.31
N LEU A 15 6.11 -16.26 2.37
CA LEU A 15 4.83 -15.64 2.74
C LEU A 15 5.00 -14.17 3.16
N LEU A 16 6.06 -13.88 3.91
CA LEU A 16 6.38 -12.50 4.30
C LEU A 16 6.68 -11.63 3.08
N LEU A 17 7.48 -12.14 2.14
CA LEU A 17 7.77 -11.44 0.88
C LEU A 17 6.51 -11.19 0.06
N LEU A 18 5.60 -12.17 -0.01
CA LEU A 18 4.33 -12.00 -0.71
C LEU A 18 3.44 -10.94 -0.03
N ALA A 19 3.35 -10.96 1.31
CA ALA A 19 2.58 -9.98 2.07
C ALA A 19 3.15 -8.57 1.90
N LEU A 20 4.49 -8.42 1.93
CA LEU A 20 5.17 -7.15 1.67
C LEU A 20 4.91 -6.68 0.24
N TYR A 21 5.01 -7.55 -0.76
CA TYR A 21 4.74 -7.21 -2.16
C TYR A 21 3.32 -6.70 -2.36
N VAL A 22 2.32 -7.43 -1.87
CA VAL A 22 0.90 -7.04 -1.96
C VAL A 22 0.65 -5.75 -1.18
N GLY A 23 1.21 -5.64 0.03
CA GLY A 23 1.10 -4.45 0.87
C GLY A 23 1.67 -3.20 0.18
N SER A 24 2.88 -3.29 -0.37
CA SER A 24 3.52 -2.20 -1.13
C SER A 24 2.73 -1.83 -2.37
N TYR A 25 2.14 -2.80 -3.08
CA TYR A 25 1.30 -2.52 -4.24
C TYR A 25 0.02 -1.75 -3.87
N LEU A 26 -0.62 -2.10 -2.76
CA LEU A 26 -1.80 -1.39 -2.25
C LEU A 26 -1.44 0.01 -1.73
N ALA A 27 -0.27 0.14 -1.11
CA ALA A 27 0.27 1.39 -0.56
C ALA A 27 0.79 2.35 -1.65
N LEU A 28 0.84 1.93 -2.91
CA LEU A 28 1.39 2.73 -4.00
C LEU A 28 0.64 4.08 -4.09
N VAL A 29 1.37 5.13 -3.73
CA VAL A 29 0.84 6.49 -3.66
C VAL A 29 0.66 7.05 -5.06
N VAL A 30 -0.52 7.63 -5.30
CA VAL A 30 -0.91 8.31 -6.54
C VAL A 30 -1.08 9.79 -6.21
N PRO A 31 -0.05 10.63 -6.44
CA PRO A 31 -0.04 12.03 -6.00
C PRO A 31 -1.21 12.86 -6.54
N ARG A 32 -1.53 12.71 -7.83
CA ARG A 32 -2.67 13.37 -8.49
C ARG A 32 -4.05 12.87 -8.02
N GLY A 33 -4.06 11.82 -7.21
CA GLY A 33 -5.26 11.12 -6.79
C GLY A 33 -5.96 10.40 -7.93
N ARG A 34 -6.85 9.47 -7.57
CA ARG A 34 -7.84 8.88 -8.46
C ARG A 34 -9.22 9.34 -8.00
N MET A 35 -10.00 9.89 -8.92
CA MET A 35 -11.41 10.14 -8.69
C MET A 35 -12.14 8.83 -8.86
N ASN A 36 -12.82 8.36 -7.81
CA ASN A 36 -13.78 7.26 -7.95
C ASN A 36 -15.18 7.84 -7.84
N SER A 37 -15.94 7.80 -8.93
CA SER A 37 -17.35 8.23 -8.94
C SER A 37 -18.21 7.04 -8.53
N THR A 38 -18.33 6.80 -7.23
CA THR A 38 -19.14 5.70 -6.70
C THR A 38 -20.62 6.04 -6.60
N SER A 39 -21.00 7.32 -6.72
CA SER A 39 -22.39 7.79 -6.80
C SER A 39 -22.40 9.23 -7.32
N ARG A 40 -23.48 9.66 -7.99
CA ARG A 40 -23.61 10.97 -8.65
C ARG A 40 -23.35 12.20 -7.74
N HIS A 41 -23.18 12.04 -6.44
CA HIS A 41 -23.06 13.13 -5.46
C HIS A 41 -21.82 13.10 -4.55
N ASP A 42 -21.03 12.02 -4.55
CA ASP A 42 -19.80 11.94 -3.72
C ASP A 42 -18.58 11.70 -4.61
N CYS A 43 -17.81 12.77 -4.85
CA CYS A 43 -16.50 12.69 -5.48
C CYS A 43 -15.43 12.64 -4.39
N HIS A 44 -14.82 11.47 -4.20
CA HIS A 44 -13.68 11.31 -3.30
C HIS A 44 -12.39 11.16 -4.10
N ILE A 45 -11.36 11.91 -3.69
CA ILE A 45 -10.01 11.81 -4.23
C ILE A 45 -9.24 10.79 -3.39
N TYR A 46 -8.75 9.73 -4.03
CA TYR A 46 -7.95 8.68 -3.38
C TYR A 46 -6.49 8.80 -3.81
N HIS A 47 -5.58 9.00 -2.85
CA HIS A 47 -4.14 9.04 -3.10
C HIS A 47 -3.48 7.65 -3.08
N TYR A 48 -4.26 6.57 -2.99
CA TYR A 48 -3.76 5.19 -2.91
C TYR A 48 -4.48 4.31 -3.92
N ARG A 49 -3.89 3.16 -4.27
CA ARG A 49 -4.55 2.18 -5.17
C ARG A 49 -5.76 1.51 -4.53
N VAL A 50 -5.78 1.40 -3.21
CA VAL A 50 -6.94 0.91 -2.48
C VAL A 50 -7.96 2.04 -2.30
N ASN A 51 -9.18 1.82 -2.79
CA ASN A 51 -10.29 2.78 -2.67
C ASN A 51 -10.90 2.74 -1.25
N SER A 52 -10.09 3.02 -0.22
CA SER A 52 -10.55 3.07 1.17
C SER A 52 -10.35 4.47 1.74
N VAL A 53 -11.46 5.16 2.00
CA VAL A 53 -11.46 6.54 2.53
C VAL A 53 -10.91 6.61 3.96
N LYS A 54 -11.11 5.56 4.76
CA LYS A 54 -10.82 5.60 6.21
C LYS A 54 -9.52 4.90 6.61
N LEU A 55 -9.22 3.75 6.01
CA LEU A 55 -8.10 2.91 6.45
C LEU A 55 -6.80 3.24 5.72
N ALA A 56 -6.86 3.43 4.41
CA ALA A 56 -5.67 3.69 3.60
C ALA A 56 -4.89 4.94 4.05
N PRO A 57 -5.53 6.12 4.25
CA PRO A 57 -4.79 7.29 4.70
C PRO A 57 -4.27 7.17 6.13
N ARG A 58 -4.78 6.27 6.98
CA ARG A 58 -4.24 6.06 8.34
C ARG A 58 -3.03 5.14 8.34
N LEU A 59 -3.11 4.03 7.60
CA LEU A 59 -2.05 3.03 7.53
C LEU A 59 -0.83 3.53 6.74
N PHE A 60 -1.08 4.25 5.64
CA PHE A 60 -0.03 4.65 4.71
C PHE A 60 0.37 6.12 4.83
N TRP A 61 -0.16 6.85 5.83
CA TRP A 61 0.18 8.25 6.07
C TRP A 61 1.70 8.51 6.13
N PRO A 62 2.51 7.72 6.87
CA PRO A 62 3.94 8.00 6.96
C PRO A 62 4.64 7.84 5.59
N LEU A 63 4.18 6.88 4.78
CA LEU A 63 4.69 6.65 3.44
C LEU A 63 4.33 7.81 2.50
N GLU A 64 3.10 8.32 2.61
CA GLU A 64 2.66 9.52 1.89
C GLU A 64 3.50 10.75 2.27
N GLN A 65 3.81 10.94 3.56
CA GLN A 65 4.68 12.05 3.97
C GLN A 65 6.10 11.92 3.40
N ALA A 66 6.66 10.71 3.35
CA ALA A 66 7.94 10.47 2.69
C ALA A 66 7.87 10.78 1.19
N ASP A 67 6.79 10.37 0.52
CA ASP A 67 6.59 10.64 -0.90
C ASP A 67 6.45 12.13 -1.22
N ARG A 68 5.70 12.88 -0.40
CA ARG A 68 5.56 14.35 -0.51
C ARG A 68 6.91 15.06 -0.40
N LYS A 69 7.81 14.56 0.46
CA LYS A 69 9.16 15.09 0.60
C LYS A 69 10.06 14.74 -0.59
N LEU A 70 9.92 13.54 -1.14
CA LEU A 70 10.72 13.08 -2.28
C LEU A 70 10.26 13.68 -3.62
N ARG A 71 8.97 14.00 -3.77
CA ARG A 71 8.36 14.44 -5.03
C ARG A 71 7.42 15.64 -4.84
N PRO A 72 7.87 16.77 -4.29
CA PRO A 72 6.98 17.89 -3.95
C PRO A 72 6.15 18.39 -5.14
N ASP A 73 6.73 18.46 -6.35
CA ASP A 73 6.06 18.98 -7.56
C ASP A 73 4.96 18.05 -8.11
N SER A 74 4.91 16.80 -7.64
CA SER A 74 3.90 15.83 -8.09
C SER A 74 2.59 15.93 -7.30
N TRP A 75 2.61 16.60 -6.15
CA TRP A 75 1.46 16.76 -5.26
C TRP A 75 0.73 18.07 -5.54
N PRO A 76 -0.61 18.07 -5.60
CA PRO A 76 -1.42 19.29 -5.74
C PRO A 76 -1.43 20.14 -4.46
#